data_AF-A0A942IVX3-F1
#
_entry.id   AF-A0A942IVX3-F1
#
_cell.length_a   1.000
_cell.length_b   1.000
_cell.length_c   1.000
_cell.angle_alpha   90.00
_cell.angle_beta   90.00
_cell.angle_gamma   90.00
#
_symmetry.space_group_name_H-M   'P 1'
#
loop_
_entity.id
_entity.type
_entity.pdbx_description
1 polymer ?
#
loop_
_entity_poly.entity_id
_entity_poly.type
_entity_poly.pdbx_seq_one_letter_code
_entity_poly.pdbx_strand_id
1 'polypeptide(L)'
;MKIIKISLITILALFFVWGCGNQTKTDMKDDHSGHQNHTPDSVGIKLNHGEKWLVNNEMKPFVQESEAILNEYLDKKKTDYQVLSMQLKEKNTGLIKSCTMDGESHEELHKWLHPHMELIKALEQEKDTEKAQTLIQDLKKSFETYHLYFQ
;
A
#
# COMPACT_ATOMS: atom_id res chain seq x y z
N MET A 1 -38.82 20.10 -62.91
CA MET A 1 -37.69 19.17 -62.68
C MET A 1 -38.17 18.09 -61.73
N LYS A 2 -38.54 16.91 -62.26
CA LYS A 2 -37.74 15.66 -62.23
C LYS A 2 -37.61 15.10 -60.80
N ILE A 3 -38.53 14.20 -60.40
CA ILE A 3 -38.38 12.71 -60.24
C ILE A 3 -37.44 12.34 -59.05
N ILE A 4 -37.73 11.40 -58.13
CA ILE A 4 -37.69 9.94 -58.31
C ILE A 4 -38.09 9.23 -56.98
N LYS A 5 -39.07 8.32 -57.08
CA LYS A 5 -39.23 6.94 -56.56
C LYS A 5 -39.13 6.56 -55.06
N ILE A 6 -40.18 5.83 -54.68
CA ILE A 6 -40.39 4.97 -53.52
C ILE A 6 -39.59 3.65 -53.65
N SER A 7 -39.28 3.03 -52.50
CA SER A 7 -39.08 1.59 -52.24
C SER A 7 -37.64 1.07 -52.14
N LEU A 8 -37.25 0.46 -51.00
CA LEU A 8 -37.26 -1.00 -50.84
C LEU A 8 -36.86 -1.42 -49.40
N ILE A 9 -37.56 -2.42 -48.89
CA ILE A 9 -37.34 -3.14 -47.64
C ILE A 9 -36.09 -4.03 -47.75
N THR A 10 -35.30 -4.14 -46.68
CA THR A 10 -34.55 -5.39 -46.41
C THR A 10 -34.46 -5.64 -44.91
N ILE A 11 -35.36 -6.51 -44.44
CA ILE A 11 -35.19 -7.27 -43.21
C ILE A 11 -34.17 -8.38 -43.52
N LEU A 12 -33.09 -8.45 -42.75
CA LEU A 12 -32.34 -9.69 -42.57
C LEU A 12 -31.99 -9.81 -41.09
N ALA A 13 -32.80 -10.61 -40.39
CA ALA A 13 -32.43 -11.17 -39.10
C ALA A 13 -31.32 -12.22 -39.29
N LEU A 14 -30.46 -12.41 -38.28
CA LEU A 14 -30.17 -13.71 -37.64
C LEU A 14 -29.06 -13.54 -36.58
N PHE A 15 -29.46 -13.76 -35.33
CA PHE A 15 -28.80 -14.38 -34.16
C PHE A 15 -27.28 -14.30 -33.95
N PHE A 16 -26.87 -13.84 -32.75
CA PHE A 16 -25.99 -14.61 -31.83
C PHE A 16 -26.43 -14.35 -30.37
N VAL A 17 -27.14 -15.30 -29.75
CA VAL A 17 -26.71 -16.25 -28.68
C VAL A 17 -26.56 -15.64 -27.28
N TRP A 18 -27.21 -16.33 -26.33
CA TRP A 18 -27.28 -16.18 -24.88
C TRP A 18 -25.99 -15.80 -24.13
N GLY A 19 -26.18 -15.02 -23.06
CA GLY A 19 -25.37 -15.05 -21.85
C GLY A 19 -26.25 -14.82 -20.62
N CYS A 20 -26.57 -15.89 -19.88
CA CYS A 20 -27.22 -15.82 -18.57
C CYS A 20 -26.25 -15.22 -17.53
N GLY A 21 -26.63 -14.10 -16.91
CA GLY A 21 -26.08 -13.66 -15.63
C GLY A 21 -27.05 -14.03 -14.52
N ASN A 22 -26.70 -15.03 -13.72
CA ASN A 22 -27.51 -15.57 -12.62
C ASN A 22 -27.73 -14.51 -11.53
N GLN A 23 -28.98 -14.30 -11.12
CA GLN A 23 -29.33 -13.52 -9.93
C GLN A 23 -29.10 -14.38 -8.68
N THR A 24 -28.25 -13.92 -7.77
CA THR A 24 -28.16 -14.45 -6.41
C THR A 24 -28.46 -13.33 -5.41
N LYS A 25 -29.62 -13.53 -4.80
CA LYS A 25 -30.23 -12.99 -3.59
C LYS A 25 -29.28 -12.33 -2.58
N THR A 26 -29.76 -11.19 -2.10
CA THR A 26 -29.44 -10.56 -0.82
C THR A 26 -29.60 -11.56 0.32
N ASP A 27 -28.54 -11.71 1.13
CA ASP A 27 -28.62 -12.09 2.54
C ASP A 27 -27.57 -11.27 3.31
N MET A 28 -28.04 -10.46 4.25
CA MET A 28 -27.22 -9.85 5.31
C MET A 28 -27.02 -10.90 6.40
N LYS A 29 -25.78 -11.36 6.60
CA LYS A 29 -25.24 -11.64 7.94
C LYS A 29 -23.73 -11.87 7.95
N ASP A 30 -23.11 -11.13 8.86
CA ASP A 30 -22.00 -11.52 9.73
C ASP A 30 -20.54 -11.45 9.26
N ASP A 31 -19.76 -10.90 10.20
CA ASP A 31 -18.33 -10.96 10.45
C ASP A 31 -17.33 -10.49 9.38
N HIS A 32 -16.92 -9.22 9.49
CA HIS A 32 -15.66 -8.75 8.92
C HIS A 32 -14.49 -9.04 9.87
N SER A 33 -14.11 -10.30 9.96
CA SER A 33 -12.73 -10.70 10.24
C SER A 33 -11.96 -10.78 8.90
N GLY A 34 -11.79 -9.62 8.26
CA GLY A 34 -11.02 -9.49 7.03
C GLY A 34 -9.53 -9.45 7.35
N HIS A 35 -8.87 -10.60 7.35
CA HIS A 35 -7.42 -10.66 7.15
C HIS A 35 -7.14 -10.16 5.73
N GLN A 36 -6.90 -8.85 5.61
CA GLN A 36 -6.44 -8.25 4.37
C GLN A 36 -5.03 -8.77 4.09
N ASN A 37 -4.89 -9.50 2.99
CA ASN A 37 -3.61 -9.68 2.33
C ASN A 37 -3.11 -8.28 1.95
N HIS A 38 -2.17 -7.76 2.72
CA HIS A 38 -1.48 -6.50 2.41
C HIS A 38 -0.57 -6.72 1.19
N THR A 39 -1.15 -6.66 0.00
CA THR A 39 -0.40 -6.34 -1.20
C THR A 39 -0.03 -4.86 -1.14
N PRO A 40 1.24 -4.46 -1.35
CA PRO A 40 1.69 -3.06 -1.25
C PRO A 40 1.03 -2.06 -2.22
N ASP A 41 0.26 -2.54 -3.21
CA ASP A 41 -0.11 -1.78 -4.41
C ASP A 41 -1.20 -0.71 -4.24
N SER A 42 -1.69 -0.43 -3.03
CA SER A 42 -2.47 0.80 -2.85
C SER A 42 -2.48 1.26 -1.40
N VAL A 43 -1.34 1.76 -0.90
CA VAL A 43 -1.32 2.56 0.34
C VAL A 43 -2.16 3.85 0.18
N GLY A 44 -2.68 4.14 -1.02
CA GLY A 44 -3.60 5.25 -1.27
C GLY A 44 -2.91 6.62 -1.12
N ILE A 45 -1.58 6.61 -1.15
CA ILE A 45 -0.75 7.80 -1.06
C ILE A 45 -0.81 8.53 -2.40
N LYS A 46 -1.07 9.84 -2.35
CA LYS A 46 -1.07 10.71 -3.53
C LYS A 46 0.25 11.47 -3.63
N LEU A 47 0.62 11.89 -4.83
CA LEU A 47 1.67 12.88 -5.02
C LEU A 47 1.09 14.29 -4.78
N ASN A 48 1.93 15.20 -4.28
CA ASN A 48 1.62 16.62 -4.15
C ASN A 48 1.66 17.28 -5.53
N HIS A 49 0.54 17.27 -6.25
CA HIS A 49 0.45 17.85 -7.60
C HIS A 49 1.52 17.29 -8.57
N GLY A 50 1.87 16.00 -8.42
CA GLY A 50 2.90 15.32 -9.21
C GLY A 50 4.29 15.31 -8.55
N GLU A 51 4.49 16.06 -7.47
CA GLU A 51 5.74 16.11 -6.70
C GLU A 51 5.67 15.24 -5.43
N LYS A 52 6.84 14.93 -4.86
CA LYS A 52 6.93 14.26 -3.55
C LYS A 52 6.57 15.21 -2.41
N TRP A 53 6.03 14.65 -1.33
CA TRP A 53 5.77 15.38 -0.09
C TRP A 53 7.08 15.69 0.62
N LEU A 54 7.21 16.94 1.09
CA LEU A 54 8.31 17.32 1.96
C LEU A 54 8.06 16.78 3.36
N VAL A 55 9.05 16.07 3.89
CA VAL A 55 9.07 15.67 5.30
C VAL A 55 9.89 16.67 6.09
N ASN A 56 9.45 17.03 7.29
CA ASN A 56 10.17 17.99 8.13
C ASN A 56 11.58 17.48 8.48
N ASN A 57 12.54 18.42 8.55
CA ASN A 57 13.97 18.08 8.71
C ASN A 57 14.26 17.29 9.98
N GLU A 58 13.49 17.51 11.04
CA GLU A 58 13.61 16.81 12.31
C GLU A 58 13.25 15.32 12.21
N MET A 59 12.40 14.94 11.25
CA MET A 59 11.95 13.56 11.04
C MET A 59 12.91 12.75 10.17
N LYS A 60 13.61 13.41 9.22
CA LYS A 60 14.46 12.75 8.22
C LYS A 60 15.53 11.83 8.82
N PRO A 61 16.26 12.20 9.90
CA PRO A 61 17.25 11.32 10.50
C PRO A 61 16.65 9.98 10.96
N PHE A 62 15.43 9.98 11.50
CA PHE A 62 14.80 8.74 11.97
C PHE A 62 14.44 7.80 10.82
N VAL A 63 13.97 8.33 9.68
CA VAL A 63 13.70 7.50 8.48
C VAL A 63 15.01 6.94 7.94
N GLN A 64 16.04 7.80 7.77
CA GLN A 64 17.34 7.43 7.23
C GLN A 64 18.05 6.38 8.10
N GLU A 65 18.04 6.56 9.42
CA GLU A 65 18.62 5.61 10.36
C GLU A 65 17.83 4.29 10.38
N SER A 66 16.50 4.33 10.29
CA SER A 66 15.68 3.11 10.22
C SER A 66 16.01 2.29 8.97
N GLU A 67 16.11 2.95 7.82
CA GLU A 67 16.47 2.29 6.57
C GLU A 67 17.91 1.76 6.60
N ALA A 68 18.85 2.51 7.18
CA ALA A 68 20.22 2.05 7.37
C ALA A 68 20.31 0.81 8.28
N ILE A 69 19.54 0.76 9.37
CA ILE A 69 19.44 -0.40 10.26
C ILE A 69 18.93 -1.63 9.49
N LEU A 70 17.88 -1.47 8.69
CA LEU A 70 17.34 -2.55 7.86
C LEU A 70 18.36 -3.04 6.82
N ASN A 71 19.01 -2.11 6.12
CA ASN A 71 20.01 -2.46 5.12
C ASN A 71 21.22 -3.16 5.74
N GLU A 72 21.70 -2.70 6.89
CA GLU A 72 22.79 -3.37 7.61
C GLU A 72 22.41 -4.79 8.02
N TYR A 73 21.18 -5.00 8.50
CA TYR A 73 20.67 -6.32 8.83
C TYR A 73 20.72 -7.26 7.61
N LEU A 74 20.23 -6.78 6.46
CA LEU A 74 20.21 -7.53 5.20
C LEU A 74 21.62 -7.82 4.67
N ASP A 75 22.48 -6.81 4.60
CA ASP A 75 23.84 -6.89 4.06
C ASP A 75 24.72 -7.84 4.87
N LYS A 76 24.62 -7.76 6.21
CA LYS A 76 25.35 -8.64 7.12
C LYS A 76 24.68 -10.00 7.30
N LYS A 77 23.53 -10.24 6.65
CA LYS A 77 22.73 -11.48 6.76
C LYS A 77 22.48 -11.87 8.21
N LYS A 78 22.15 -10.87 9.04
CA LYS A 78 21.83 -11.10 10.44
C LYS A 78 20.56 -11.95 10.55
N THR A 79 20.39 -12.62 11.68
CA THR A 79 19.25 -13.52 11.94
C THR A 79 18.42 -13.08 13.15
N ASP A 80 18.88 -12.08 13.90
CA ASP A 80 18.25 -11.55 15.11
C ASP A 80 17.15 -10.55 14.79
N TYR A 81 16.11 -11.00 14.08
CA TYR A 81 15.02 -10.12 13.63
C TYR A 81 14.24 -9.46 14.78
N GLN A 82 14.28 -10.01 15.99
CA GLN A 82 13.74 -9.34 17.19
C GLN A 82 14.55 -8.11 17.61
N VAL A 83 15.87 -8.13 17.43
CA VAL A 83 16.72 -6.95 17.67
C VAL A 83 16.43 -5.90 16.60
N LEU A 84 16.31 -6.32 15.34
CA LEU A 84 15.89 -5.45 14.24
C LEU A 84 14.56 -4.76 14.57
N SER A 85 13.52 -5.50 14.97
CA SER A 85 12.21 -4.90 15.27
C SER A 85 12.27 -3.90 16.42
N MET A 86 13.05 -4.18 17.47
CA MET A 86 13.23 -3.24 18.60
C MET A 86 13.90 -1.95 18.14
N GLN A 87 14.97 -2.05 17.35
CA GLN A 87 15.69 -0.88 16.82
C GLN A 87 14.79 -0.03 15.92
N LEU A 88 14.04 -0.64 15.00
CA LEU A 88 13.11 0.08 14.13
C LEU A 88 11.96 0.74 14.92
N LYS A 89 11.44 0.06 15.95
CA LYS A 89 10.39 0.61 16.83
C LYS A 89 10.87 1.83 17.62
N GLU A 90 12.12 1.82 18.07
CA GLU A 90 12.73 2.99 18.71
C GLU A 90 12.80 4.18 17.73
N LYS A 91 13.23 3.94 16.49
CA LYS A 91 13.27 5.00 15.47
C LYS A 91 11.90 5.53 15.10
N ASN A 92 10.88 4.67 14.98
CA ASN A 92 9.49 5.11 14.80
C ASN A 92 9.01 6.00 15.96
N THR A 93 9.38 5.66 17.19
CA THR A 93 9.05 6.49 18.36
C THR A 93 9.69 7.89 18.24
N GLY A 94 10.95 7.95 17.80
CA GLY A 94 11.63 9.21 17.51
C GLY A 94 10.96 10.01 16.40
N LEU A 95 10.65 9.36 15.28
CA LEU A 95 9.96 9.94 14.13
C LEU A 95 8.63 10.59 14.55
N ILE A 96 7.77 9.85 15.26
CA ILE A 96 6.47 10.35 15.72
C ILE A 96 6.64 11.56 16.64
N LYS A 97 7.57 11.50 17.59
CA LYS A 97 7.83 12.60 18.52
C LYS A 97 8.41 13.85 17.84
N SER A 98 9.10 13.67 16.73
CA SER A 98 9.67 14.76 15.93
C SER A 98 8.71 15.35 14.90
N CYS A 99 7.51 14.78 14.73
CA CYS A 99 6.54 15.26 13.76
C CYS A 99 5.97 16.62 14.16
N THR A 100 6.30 17.62 13.36
CA THR A 100 5.75 18.98 13.44
C THR A 100 4.92 19.33 12.19
N MET A 101 4.69 18.35 11.30
CA MET A 101 3.89 18.51 10.09
C MET A 101 2.41 18.54 10.41
N ASP A 102 1.66 19.31 9.64
CA ASP A 102 0.20 19.33 9.61
C ASP A 102 -0.31 19.23 8.16
N GLY A 103 -1.64 19.30 8.00
CA GLY A 103 -2.29 19.32 6.69
C GLY A 103 -2.10 18.04 5.86
N GLU A 104 -2.20 18.17 4.55
CA GLU A 104 -2.24 17.01 3.64
C GLU A 104 -0.93 16.19 3.67
N SER A 105 0.23 16.83 3.82
CA SER A 105 1.51 16.12 3.98
C SER A 105 1.53 15.20 5.20
N HIS A 106 0.89 15.61 6.30
CA HIS A 106 0.77 14.80 7.50
C HIS A 106 -0.13 13.59 7.27
N GLU A 107 -1.30 13.80 6.65
CA GLU A 107 -2.24 12.72 6.34
C GLU A 107 -1.64 11.70 5.36
N GLU A 108 -0.95 12.16 4.33
CA GLU A 108 -0.29 11.27 3.36
C GLU A 108 0.87 10.50 4.01
N LEU A 109 1.65 11.13 4.90
CA LEU A 109 2.67 10.41 5.67
C LEU A 109 2.05 9.36 6.58
N HIS A 110 0.89 9.64 7.20
CA HIS A 110 0.19 8.69 8.06
C HIS A 110 -0.24 7.43 7.31
N LYS A 111 -0.66 7.56 6.05
CA LYS A 111 -0.98 6.41 5.19
C LYS A 111 0.21 5.48 5.01
N TRP A 112 1.42 6.02 4.91
CA TRP A 112 2.65 5.22 4.88
C TRP A 112 3.04 4.68 6.26
N LEU A 113 3.10 5.56 7.27
CA LEU A 113 3.67 5.23 8.57
C LEU A 113 2.85 4.19 9.31
N HIS A 114 1.52 4.23 9.21
CA HIS A 114 0.64 3.29 9.91
C HIS A 114 0.90 1.81 9.52
N PRO A 115 0.80 1.40 8.24
CA PRO A 115 1.14 0.04 7.85
C PRO A 115 2.61 -0.30 8.06
N HIS A 116 3.53 0.67 7.92
CA HIS A 116 4.95 0.47 8.23
C HIS A 116 5.17 0.06 9.71
N MET A 117 4.48 0.72 10.64
CA MET A 117 4.55 0.38 12.06
C MET A 117 3.93 -0.98 12.36
N GLU A 118 2.81 -1.34 11.71
CA GLU A 118 2.20 -2.66 11.91
C GLU A 118 3.11 -3.79 11.39
N LEU A 119 3.89 -3.58 10.32
CA LEU A 119 4.92 -4.53 9.89
C LEU A 119 6.00 -4.74 10.97
N ILE A 120 6.50 -3.66 11.58
CA ILE A 120 7.51 -3.75 12.66
C ILE A 120 6.95 -4.47 13.88
N LYS A 121 5.71 -4.18 14.25
CA LYS A 121 5.02 -4.83 15.37
C LYS A 121 4.75 -6.32 15.09
N ALA A 122 4.38 -6.67 13.87
CA ALA A 122 4.26 -8.07 13.45
C ALA A 122 5.61 -8.77 13.55
N LEU A 123 6.70 -8.13 13.10
CA LEU A 123 8.05 -8.68 13.19
C LEU A 123 8.49 -8.91 14.63
N GLU A 124 8.16 -8.00 15.55
CA GLU A 124 8.44 -8.10 16.99
C GLU A 124 7.76 -9.33 17.63
N GLN A 125 6.57 -9.68 17.15
CA GLN A 125 5.74 -10.76 17.71
C GLN A 125 5.99 -12.12 17.03
N GLU A 126 6.68 -12.14 15.89
CA GLU A 126 6.88 -13.33 15.09
C GLU A 126 7.88 -14.32 15.71
N LYS A 127 7.60 -15.61 15.55
CA LYS A 127 8.43 -16.73 16.03
C LYS A 127 8.92 -17.61 14.88
N ASP A 128 8.28 -17.53 13.73
CA ASP A 128 8.64 -18.25 12.52
C ASP A 128 9.63 -17.44 11.69
N THR A 129 10.79 -18.02 11.40
CA THR A 129 11.87 -17.34 10.68
C THR A 129 11.50 -17.05 9.21
N GLU A 130 10.73 -17.91 8.54
CA GLU A 130 10.33 -17.70 7.15
C GLU A 130 9.31 -16.55 7.03
N LYS A 131 8.36 -16.50 7.98
CA LYS A 131 7.43 -15.37 8.07
C LYS A 131 8.13 -14.07 8.44
N ALA A 132 9.09 -14.11 9.38
CA ALA A 132 9.91 -12.94 9.72
C ALA A 132 10.66 -12.42 8.49
N GLN A 133 11.23 -13.32 7.68
CA GLN A 133 11.89 -12.92 6.43
C GLN A 133 10.93 -12.26 5.45
N THR A 134 9.68 -12.74 5.36
CA THR A 134 8.64 -12.11 4.52
C THR A 134 8.33 -10.68 5.00
N LEU A 135 8.13 -10.50 6.30
CA LEU A 135 7.90 -9.18 6.91
C LEU A 135 9.08 -8.22 6.68
N ILE A 136 10.31 -8.72 6.74
CA ILE A 136 11.52 -7.93 6.45
C ILE A 136 11.54 -7.47 4.98
N GLN A 137 11.13 -8.32 4.04
CA GLN A 137 11.01 -7.90 2.63
C GLN A 137 9.90 -6.86 2.44
N ASP A 138 8.79 -6.98 3.16
CA ASP A 138 7.72 -5.99 3.10
C ASP A 138 8.11 -4.67 3.76
N LEU A 139 8.96 -4.68 4.80
CA LEU A 139 9.58 -3.47 5.34
C LEU A 139 10.49 -2.78 4.32
N LYS A 140 11.29 -3.54 3.56
CA LYS A 140 12.10 -3.00 2.47
C LYS A 140 11.23 -2.31 1.41
N LYS A 141 10.15 -2.97 0.97
CA LYS A 141 9.17 -2.37 0.04
C LYS A 141 8.49 -1.13 0.62
N SER A 142 8.25 -1.11 1.93
CA SER A 142 7.68 0.06 2.61
C SER A 142 8.62 1.27 2.53
N PHE A 143 9.94 1.09 2.66
CA PHE A 143 10.91 2.18 2.41
C PHE A 143 10.98 2.58 0.93
N GLU A 144 10.87 1.63 0.00
CA GLU A 144 10.77 1.96 -1.43
C GLU A 144 9.53 2.83 -1.70
N THR A 145 8.37 2.51 -1.11
CA THR A 145 7.17 3.35 -1.15
C THR A 145 7.44 4.72 -0.54
N TYR A 146 8.12 4.83 0.60
CA TYR A 146 8.49 6.13 1.17
C TYR A 146 9.25 6.98 0.14
N HIS A 147 10.27 6.41 -0.50
CA HIS A 147 11.08 7.14 -1.49
C HIS A 147 10.32 7.50 -2.77
N LEU A 148 9.23 6.81 -3.10
CA LEU A 148 8.38 7.18 -4.23
C LEU A 148 7.56 8.45 -3.94
N TYR A 149 7.12 8.65 -2.70
CA TYR A 149 6.15 9.68 -2.34
C TYR A 149 6.70 10.82 -1.47
N PHE A 150 7.85 10.65 -0.82
CA PHE A 150 8.38 11.60 0.16
C PHE A 150 9.85 11.98 -0.10
N GLN A 151 10.26 13.16 0.37
CA GLN A 151 11.63 13.67 0.27
C GLN A 151 12.06 14.58 1.42
#